data_AF-A0A950EP15-F1
#
_entry.id   AF-A0A950EP15-F1
#
_cell.length_a   1.000
_cell.length_b   1.000
_cell.length_c   1.000
_cell.angle_alpha   90.00
_cell.angle_beta   90.00
_cell.angle_gamma   90.00
#
_symmetry.space_group_name_H-M   'P 1'
#
loop_
_entity.id
_entity.type
_entity.pdbx_description
1 polymer ?
#
loop_
_entity_poly.entity_id
_entity_poly.type
_entity_poly.pdbx_seq_one_letter_code
_entity_poly.pdbx_strand_id
1 'polypeptide(L)'
;MKKNEKSPVESIDALMAALREQGYVADRRLATAVFLALRLQRPLLLEGEPGVGKTALAQALSAVLARELIRLQCYDGMEQREALYEWNYAAQLLHL
;
A
#
# COMPACT_ATOMS: atom_id res chain seq x y z
N MET A 1 -25.10 5.01 -16.53
CA MET A 1 -25.28 5.95 -15.39
C MET A 1 -24.99 5.21 -14.09
N LYS A 2 -23.74 5.18 -13.62
CA LYS A 2 -23.41 4.78 -12.23
C LYS A 2 -23.05 6.05 -11.45
N LYS A 3 -23.74 6.21 -10.32
CA LYS A 3 -23.85 7.41 -9.50
C LYS A 3 -22.51 7.78 -8.84
N ASN A 4 -22.25 9.08 -8.72
CA ASN A 4 -21.29 9.75 -7.82
C ASN A 4 -20.65 8.84 -6.76
N GLU A 5 -19.44 8.36 -7.04
CA GLU A 5 -18.61 7.66 -6.06
C GLU A 5 -17.64 8.69 -5.50
N LYS A 6 -17.99 9.29 -4.34
CA LYS A 6 -17.06 10.18 -3.64
C LYS A 6 -15.77 9.41 -3.40
N SER A 7 -14.64 9.98 -3.81
CA SER A 7 -13.36 9.32 -3.59
C SER A 7 -13.15 9.20 -2.08
N PRO A 8 -12.80 8.01 -1.53
CA PRO A 8 -12.60 7.85 -0.09
C PRO A 8 -11.43 8.69 0.46
N VAL A 9 -10.72 9.40 -0.42
CA VAL A 9 -9.57 10.28 -0.13
C VAL A 9 -9.87 11.75 -0.50
N GLU A 10 -11.12 12.18 -0.38
CA GLU A 10 -11.52 13.57 -0.62
C GLU A 10 -10.96 14.55 0.41
N SER A 11 -10.92 14.15 1.69
CA SER A 11 -10.37 14.93 2.79
C SER A 11 -9.69 14.02 3.81
N ILE A 12 -8.95 14.60 4.76
CA ILE A 12 -8.33 13.85 5.85
C ILE A 12 -9.41 13.18 6.72
N ASP A 13 -10.54 13.86 6.95
CA ASP A 13 -11.67 13.30 7.71
C ASP A 13 -12.35 12.13 7.00
N ALA A 14 -12.53 12.24 5.68
CA ALA A 14 -13.06 11.14 4.87
C ALA A 14 -12.12 9.92 4.91
N LEU A 15 -10.80 10.14 4.80
CA LEU A 15 -9.80 9.08 4.89
C LEU A 15 -9.82 8.41 6.27
N MET A 16 -9.90 9.17 7.35
CA MET A 16 -10.00 8.61 8.71
C MET A 16 -11.27 7.77 8.90
N ALA A 17 -12.40 8.23 8.36
CA ALA A 17 -13.65 7.47 8.41
C ALA A 17 -13.54 6.15 7.61
N ALA A 18 -13.02 6.21 6.39
CA ALA A 18 -12.81 5.04 5.55
C ALA A 18 -11.85 4.02 6.19
N LEU A 19 -10.75 4.48 6.81
CA LEU A 19 -9.83 3.60 7.54
C LEU A 19 -10.51 2.94 8.74
N ARG A 20 -11.36 3.67 9.48
CA ARG A 20 -12.12 3.11 10.61
C ARG A 20 -13.11 2.03 10.17
N GLU A 21 -13.76 2.18 9.02
CA GLU A 21 -14.63 1.15 8.44
C GLU A 21 -13.87 -0.14 8.13
N GLN A 22 -12.57 -0.05 7.80
CA GLN A 22 -11.66 -1.19 7.63
C GLN A 22 -11.00 -1.66 8.94
N GLY A 23 -11.45 -1.17 10.10
CA GLY A 23 -10.94 -1.55 11.40
C GLY A 23 -9.61 -0.91 11.79
N TYR A 24 -9.15 0.13 11.07
CA TYR A 24 -7.91 0.85 11.37
C TYR A 24 -8.18 2.23 11.97
N VAL A 25 -7.72 2.45 13.20
CA VAL A 25 -7.85 3.75 13.89
C VAL A 25 -6.57 4.55 13.70
N ALA A 26 -6.58 5.48 12.76
CA ALA A 26 -5.50 6.44 12.54
C ALA A 26 -5.67 7.68 13.41
N ASP A 27 -4.56 8.24 13.91
CA ASP A 27 -4.54 9.60 14.43
C ASP A 27 -4.55 10.64 13.28
N ARG A 28 -4.76 11.91 13.63
CA ARG A 28 -4.82 12.99 12.62
C ARG A 28 -3.49 13.16 11.89
N ARG A 29 -2.36 12.94 12.56
CA ARG A 29 -1.02 13.17 12.01
C ARG A 29 -0.70 12.15 10.92
N LEU A 30 -0.92 10.87 11.20
CA LEU A 30 -0.78 9.76 10.26
C LEU A 30 -1.76 9.91 9.09
N ALA A 31 -3.03 10.20 9.38
CA ALA A 31 -4.03 10.40 8.33
C ALA A 31 -3.64 11.56 7.39
N THR A 32 -3.05 12.64 7.92
CA THR A 32 -2.55 13.75 7.11
C THR A 32 -1.39 13.32 6.22
N ALA A 33 -0.41 12.59 6.76
CA ALA A 33 0.74 12.09 5.99
C ALA A 33 0.29 11.15 4.86
N VAL A 34 -0.62 10.22 5.14
CA VAL A 34 -1.20 9.30 4.15
C VAL A 34 -2.00 10.06 3.09
N PHE A 35 -2.85 11.00 3.50
CA PHE A 35 -3.60 11.84 2.58
C PHE A 35 -2.69 12.60 1.61
N LEU A 36 -1.63 13.22 2.12
CA LEU A 36 -0.67 13.95 1.30
C LEU A 36 0.11 13.00 0.37
N ALA A 37 0.55 11.85 0.85
CA ALA A 37 1.24 10.85 0.04
C ALA A 37 0.37 10.41 -1.16
N LEU A 38 -0.92 10.16 -0.92
CA LEU A 38 -1.89 9.78 -1.96
C LEU A 38 -2.15 10.92 -2.95
N ARG A 39 -2.31 12.17 -2.46
CA ARG A 39 -2.57 13.34 -3.30
C ARG A 39 -1.37 13.77 -4.13
N LEU A 40 -0.17 13.67 -3.57
CA LEU A 40 1.08 14.03 -4.24
C LEU A 40 1.67 12.88 -5.06
N GLN A 41 1.09 11.69 -4.98
CA GLN A 41 1.61 10.46 -5.60
C GLN A 41 3.07 10.19 -5.20
N ARG A 42 3.39 10.39 -3.92
CA ARG A 42 4.73 10.19 -3.36
C ARG A 42 4.76 8.95 -2.48
N PRO A 43 5.84 8.14 -2.53
CA PRO A 43 6.01 7.02 -1.60
C PRO A 43 5.99 7.47 -0.14
N LEU A 44 5.44 6.62 0.74
CA LEU A 44 5.38 6.85 2.18
C LEU A 44 6.18 5.76 2.91
N LEU A 45 7.17 6.18 3.70
CA LEU A 45 7.91 5.31 4.62
C LEU A 45 7.30 5.43 6.03
N LEU A 46 7.07 4.30 6.70
CA LEU A 46 6.48 4.25 8.04
C LEU A 46 7.49 3.78 9.09
N GLU A 47 7.93 4.70 9.94
CA GLU A 47 8.82 4.43 11.08
C GLU A 47 8.05 4.31 12.39
N GLY A 48 8.62 3.64 13.40
CA GLY A 48 7.95 3.33 14.66
C GLY A 48 8.25 1.93 15.20
N GLU A 49 7.81 1.68 16.43
CA GLU A 49 8.03 0.43 17.15
C GLU A 49 7.35 -0.78 16.49
N PRO A 50 7.83 -2.01 16.74
CA PRO A 50 7.12 -3.21 16.33
C PRO A 50 5.71 -3.25 16.96
N GLY A 51 4.70 -3.61 16.17
CA GLY A 51 3.33 -3.77 16.67
C GLY A 51 2.44 -2.52 16.62
N VAL A 52 2.94 -1.34 16.22
CA VAL A 52 2.14 -0.09 16.14
C VAL A 52 1.18 -0.01 14.93
N GLY A 53 0.92 -1.13 14.25
CA GLY A 53 -0.05 -1.20 13.16
C GLY A 53 0.45 -0.73 11.78
N LYS A 54 1.76 -0.68 11.53
CA LYS A 54 2.32 -0.30 10.22
C LYS A 54 1.84 -1.20 9.08
N THR A 55 1.90 -2.51 9.28
CA THR A 55 1.43 -3.50 8.29
C THR A 55 -0.09 -3.46 8.16
N ALA A 56 -0.80 -3.27 9.27
CA ALA A 56 -2.26 -3.14 9.29
C ALA A 56 -2.73 -1.91 8.49
N LEU A 57 -1.98 -0.80 8.52
CA LEU A 57 -2.29 0.38 7.72
C LEU A 57 -2.26 0.07 6.22
N ALA A 58 -1.25 -0.69 5.76
CA ALA A 58 -1.15 -1.07 4.35
C ALA A 58 -2.35 -1.92 3.90
N GLN A 59 -2.80 -2.86 4.75
CA GLN A 59 -3.99 -3.68 4.52
C GLN A 59 -5.29 -2.86 4.50
N ALA A 60 -5.45 -1.94 5.45
CA ALA A 60 -6.60 -1.06 5.48
C ALA A 60 -6.63 -0.15 4.24
N LEU A 61 -5.49 0.41 3.83
CA LEU A 61 -5.39 1.25 2.65
C LEU A 61 -5.68 0.51 1.35
N SER A 62 -5.23 -0.74 1.19
CA SER A 62 -5.56 -1.52 0.00
C SER A 62 -7.06 -1.75 -0.12
N ALA A 63 -7.73 -2.04 1.01
CA ALA A 63 -9.18 -2.19 1.05
C ALA A 63 -9.92 -0.87 0.76
N VAL A 64 -9.53 0.24 1.40
CA VAL A 64 -10.11 1.58 1.16
C VAL A 64 -9.97 2.00 -0.31
N LEU A 65 -8.82 1.73 -0.93
CA LEU A 65 -8.55 2.13 -2.31
C LEU A 65 -9.05 1.13 -3.36
N ALA A 66 -9.63 0.01 -2.92
CA ALA A 66 -9.98 -1.13 -3.77
C ALA A 66 -8.81 -1.55 -4.69
N ARG A 67 -7.61 -1.69 -4.11
CA ARG A 67 -6.38 -2.09 -4.80
C ARG A 67 -5.82 -3.38 -4.26
N GLU A 68 -5.08 -4.09 -5.09
CA GLU A 68 -4.30 -5.25 -4.68
C GLU A 68 -3.18 -4.81 -3.72
N LEU A 69 -3.00 -5.57 -2.63
CA LEU A 69 -1.88 -5.41 -1.72
C LEU A 69 -0.75 -6.37 -2.10
N ILE A 70 0.30 -5.82 -2.72
CA ILE A 70 1.51 -6.57 -3.00
C ILE A 70 2.41 -6.50 -1.76
N ARG A 71 2.72 -7.65 -1.16
CA ARG A 71 3.58 -7.75 0.02
C ARG A 71 4.94 -8.34 -0.36
N LEU A 72 5.97 -7.50 -0.33
CA LEU A 72 7.36 -7.91 -0.44
C LEU A 72 7.99 -7.95 0.95
N GLN A 73 8.38 -9.13 1.42
CA GLN A 73 9.10 -9.27 2.69
C GLN A 73 10.59 -9.13 2.42
N CYS A 74 11.22 -8.08 2.92
CA CYS A 74 12.68 -7.94 2.87
C CYS A 74 13.32 -8.73 4.03
N TYR A 75 14.40 -9.43 3.72
CA TYR A 75 15.22 -10.18 4.67
C TYR A 75 16.69 -10.16 4.21
N ASP A 76 17.61 -10.46 5.12
CA ASP A 76 19.04 -10.51 4.80
C ASP A 76 19.34 -11.64 3.80
N GLY A 77 20.08 -11.31 2.75
CA GLY A 77 20.37 -12.24 1.65
C GLY A 77 19.32 -12.26 0.54
N MET A 78 18.31 -11.39 0.60
CA MET A 78 17.38 -11.18 -0.52
C MET A 78 18.10 -10.49 -1.69
N GLU A 79 18.05 -11.11 -2.86
CA GLU A 79 18.65 -10.64 -4.11
C GLU A 79 17.64 -9.90 -4.99
N GLN A 80 18.14 -9.05 -5.90
CA GLN A 80 17.29 -8.30 -6.82
C GLN A 80 16.42 -9.20 -7.70
N ARG A 81 16.92 -10.40 -8.06
CA ARG A 81 16.23 -11.39 -8.90
C ARG A 81 15.03 -12.02 -8.19
N GLU A 82 15.00 -11.99 -6.86
CA GLU A 82 13.87 -12.47 -6.06
C GLU A 82 12.79 -11.38 -5.90
N ALA A 83 13.19 -10.10 -5.91
CA ALA A 83 12.28 -8.97 -5.85
C ALA A 83 11.72 -8.55 -7.23
N LEU A 84 12.52 -8.70 -8.27
CA LEU A 84 12.19 -8.34 -9.66
C LEU A 84 12.01 -9.61 -10.51
N TYR A 85 11.55 -9.42 -11.75
CA TYR A 85 11.47 -10.51 -12.70
C TYR A 85 12.87 -10.97 -13.14
N GLU A 86 13.11 -12.27 -13.21
CA GLU A 86 14.28 -12.87 -13.85
C GLU A 86 13.89 -13.48 -15.20
N TRP A 87 14.67 -13.16 -16.24
CA TRP A 87 14.47 -13.70 -17.57
C TRP A 87 15.00 -15.13 -17.66
N ASN A 88 14.14 -16.10 -18.00
CA ASN A 88 14.53 -17.51 -18.11
C ASN A 88 15.26 -17.78 -19.45
N TYR A 89 16.58 -17.57 -19.45
CA TYR A 89 17.44 -17.82 -20.61
C TYR A 89 17.47 -19.30 -21.05
N ALA A 90 17.34 -20.25 -20.11
CA ALA A 90 17.36 -21.68 -20.45
C ALA A 90 16.12 -22.09 -21.25
N ALA A 91 14.93 -21.57 -20.90
CA ALA A 91 13.71 -21.80 -21.66
C ALA A 91 13.77 -21.15 -23.05
N GLN A 92 14.44 -20.00 -23.20
CA GLN A 92 14.62 -19.35 -24.49
C GLN A 92 15.50 -20.15 -25.46
N LEU A 93 16.53 -20.84 -24.96
CA LEU A 93 17.42 -21.68 -25.77
C LEU A 93 16.76 -22.97 -26.26
N LEU A 94 15.74 -23.48 -25.57
CA LEU A 94 14.97 -24.67 -25.99
C LEU A 94 13.95 -24.39 -27.11
N HIS A 95 13.72 -23.11 -27.42
CA HIS A 95 12.85 -22.68 -28.52
C HIS A 95 13.63 -22.25 -29.78
N LEU A 96 14.95 -22.45 -29.81
CA LEU A 96 15.83 -22.28 -30.98
C LEU A 96 16.22 -23.66 -31.54
#